data_AF-A0AB34D3P7-F1
#
_entry.id   AF-A0AB34D3P7-F1
#
_cell.length_a   1.000
_cell.length_b   1.000
_cell.length_c   1.000
_cell.angle_alpha   90.00
_cell.angle_beta   90.00
_cell.angle_gamma   90.00
#
_symmetry.space_group_name_H-M   'P 1'
#
loop_
_entity.id
_entity.type
_entity.pdbx_description
1 polymer ?
#
loop_
_entity_poly.entity_id
_entity_poly.type
_entity_poly.pdbx_seq_one_letter_code
_entity_poly.pdbx_strand_id
1 'polypeptide(L)'
;MPSPKEPQAPTGLKVDSTTVTTANISWSPVVYDGGIREYQILRNGKQVGTSVATTYKDTGLTGDTTYSYQVKAVGNNGLSSTLSVELSAKTSASGS
;
A
#
# COMPACT_ATOMS: atom_id res chain seq x y z
N MET A 1 -12.69 -22.22 16.41
CA MET A 1 -11.41 -21.69 15.89
C MET A 1 -11.14 -20.36 16.58
N PRO A 2 -9.94 -20.09 17.10
CA PRO A 2 -9.62 -18.77 17.62
C PRO A 2 -9.66 -17.77 16.47
N SER A 3 -10.43 -16.70 16.61
CA SER A 3 -10.47 -15.60 15.66
C SER A 3 -9.06 -14.98 15.55
N PRO A 4 -8.57 -14.66 14.34
CA PRO A 4 -7.29 -13.96 14.23
C PRO A 4 -7.40 -12.65 15.01
N LYS A 5 -6.50 -12.46 15.99
CA LYS A 5 -6.47 -11.24 16.80
C LYS A 5 -6.12 -10.02 15.96
N GLU A 6 -5.42 -10.19 14.85
CA GLU A 6 -4.96 -9.12 13.98
C GLU A 6 -5.58 -9.20 12.57
N PRO A 7 -5.65 -8.08 11.83
CA PRO A 7 -6.05 -8.10 10.43
C PRO A 7 -5.05 -8.90 9.59
N GLN A 8 -5.53 -9.50 8.49
CA GLN A 8 -4.66 -10.16 7.53
C GLN A 8 -3.94 -9.13 6.64
N ALA A 9 -2.77 -9.50 6.11
CA ALA A 9 -2.06 -8.66 5.16
C ALA A 9 -2.94 -8.38 3.92
N PRO A 10 -2.96 -7.13 3.43
CA PRO A 10 -3.56 -6.82 2.13
C PRO A 10 -2.94 -7.68 1.02
N THR A 11 -3.79 -8.22 0.18
CA THR A 11 -3.39 -9.00 -1.00
C THR A 11 -3.79 -8.26 -2.28
N GLY A 12 -3.34 -8.76 -3.44
CA GLY A 12 -3.68 -8.14 -4.73
C GLY A 12 -3.09 -6.73 -4.94
N LEU A 13 -2.01 -6.39 -4.23
CA LEU A 13 -1.30 -5.13 -4.41
C LEU A 13 -0.75 -5.06 -5.84
N LYS A 14 -1.16 -4.05 -6.59
CA LYS A 14 -0.76 -3.82 -7.98
C LYS A 14 -0.59 -2.33 -8.26
N VAL A 15 0.17 -2.04 -9.32
CA VAL A 15 0.27 -0.69 -9.89
C VAL A 15 -0.83 -0.53 -10.92
N ASP A 16 -1.71 0.45 -10.76
CA ASP A 16 -2.71 0.78 -11.79
C ASP A 16 -2.11 1.67 -12.88
N SER A 17 -1.33 2.67 -12.47
CA SER A 17 -0.62 3.56 -13.40
C SER A 17 0.55 4.26 -12.74
N THR A 18 1.65 4.43 -13.48
CA THR A 18 2.77 5.27 -13.07
C THR A 18 2.95 6.41 -14.07
N THR A 19 3.35 7.55 -13.55
CA THR A 19 3.82 8.69 -14.33
C THR A 19 5.28 8.95 -13.96
N VAL A 20 5.80 10.07 -14.44
CA VAL A 20 7.13 10.57 -14.08
C VAL A 20 7.23 10.92 -12.59
N THR A 21 6.16 11.48 -12.00
CA THR A 21 6.19 12.01 -10.62
C THR A 21 5.11 11.44 -9.71
N THR A 22 4.31 10.48 -10.21
CA THR A 22 3.24 9.85 -9.43
C THR A 22 3.14 8.36 -9.69
N ALA A 23 2.70 7.59 -8.70
CA ALA A 23 2.37 6.18 -8.83
C ALA A 23 1.02 5.91 -8.18
N ASN A 24 0.10 5.36 -8.95
CA ASN A 24 -1.19 4.91 -8.48
C ASN A 24 -1.11 3.40 -8.23
N ILE A 25 -1.41 3.02 -6.99
CA ILE A 25 -1.45 1.62 -6.56
C ILE A 25 -2.82 1.29 -5.97
N SER A 26 -3.22 0.04 -6.10
CA SER A 26 -4.44 -0.50 -5.49
C SER A 26 -4.20 -1.90 -4.96
N TRP A 27 -5.04 -2.31 -4.02
CA TRP A 27 -5.00 -3.61 -3.39
C TRP A 27 -6.41 -4.13 -3.10
N SER A 28 -6.52 -5.37 -2.67
CA SER A 28 -7.78 -5.98 -2.26
C SER A 28 -8.16 -5.54 -0.84
N PRO A 29 -9.46 -5.27 -0.58
CA PRO A 29 -9.92 -4.92 0.76
C PRO A 29 -9.68 -6.06 1.74
N VAL A 30 -9.20 -5.72 2.94
CA VAL A 30 -9.03 -6.70 4.03
C VAL A 30 -10.33 -6.79 4.81
N VAL A 31 -10.87 -8.00 4.93
CA VAL A 31 -12.02 -8.29 5.78
C VAL A 31 -11.51 -8.66 7.16
N TYR A 32 -11.86 -7.85 8.15
CA TYR A 32 -11.50 -8.08 9.55
C TYR A 32 -12.70 -7.77 10.44
N ASP A 33 -13.01 -8.68 11.35
CA ASP A 33 -14.19 -8.61 12.23
C ASP A 33 -14.17 -7.36 13.12
N GLY A 34 -13.00 -6.96 13.61
CA GLY A 34 -12.82 -5.72 14.38
C GLY A 34 -12.82 -4.44 13.54
N GLY A 35 -13.02 -4.53 12.22
CA GLY A 35 -13.01 -3.42 11.28
C GLY A 35 -11.61 -2.88 10.97
N ILE A 36 -11.41 -2.41 9.72
CA ILE A 36 -10.18 -1.73 9.30
C ILE A 36 -10.35 -0.23 9.53
N ARG A 37 -9.44 0.37 10.28
CA ARG A 37 -9.33 1.82 10.48
C ARG A 37 -8.73 2.50 9.25
N GLU A 38 -7.59 2.00 8.80
CA GLU A 38 -6.84 2.55 7.68
C GLU A 38 -5.82 1.53 7.14
N TYR A 39 -5.23 1.84 6.00
CA TYR A 39 -4.11 1.13 5.40
C TYR A 39 -2.89 2.04 5.43
N GLN A 40 -1.76 1.54 5.93
CA GLN A 40 -0.49 2.25 5.86
C GLN A 40 0.28 1.83 4.61
N ILE A 41 0.74 2.81 3.84
CA ILE A 41 1.51 2.62 2.62
C ILE A 41 2.96 2.92 2.93
N LEU A 42 3.83 1.95 2.65
CA LEU A 42 5.26 2.03 2.80
C LEU A 42 5.90 2.05 1.41
N ARG A 43 6.83 2.97 1.20
CA ARG A 43 7.68 3.08 0.02
C ARG A 43 9.13 2.87 0.45
N ASN A 44 9.82 1.90 -0.15
CA ASN A 44 11.18 1.50 0.19
C ASN A 44 11.34 1.24 1.72
N GLY A 45 10.35 0.56 2.31
CA GLY A 45 10.31 0.28 3.75
C GLY A 45 9.96 1.47 4.66
N LYS A 46 9.77 2.69 4.12
CA LYS A 46 9.39 3.87 4.89
C LYS A 46 7.92 4.22 4.66
N GLN A 47 7.16 4.46 5.73
CA GLN A 47 5.79 4.95 5.60
C GLN A 47 5.77 6.29 4.86
N VAL A 48 5.03 6.33 3.75
CA VAL A 48 4.83 7.55 2.95
C VAL A 48 3.46 8.18 3.17
N GLY A 49 2.48 7.38 3.60
CA GLY A 49 1.14 7.86 3.86
C GLY A 49 0.22 6.76 4.38
N THR A 50 -1.02 7.14 4.63
CA THR A 50 -2.10 6.21 4.97
C THR A 50 -3.31 6.48 4.08
N SER A 51 -4.13 5.46 3.86
CA SER A 51 -5.36 5.54 3.07
C SER A 51 -6.46 4.75 3.74
N VAL A 52 -7.67 5.28 3.78
CA VAL A 52 -8.86 4.50 4.21
C VAL A 52 -9.47 3.69 3.07
N ALA A 53 -9.14 4.07 1.83
CA ALA A 53 -9.54 3.34 0.63
C ALA A 53 -8.52 2.24 0.30
N THR A 54 -8.90 1.33 -0.60
CA THR A 54 -8.00 0.30 -1.13
C THR A 54 -7.15 0.79 -2.31
N THR A 55 -6.97 2.10 -2.40
CA THR A 55 -6.20 2.78 -3.44
C THR A 55 -5.37 3.87 -2.80
N TYR A 56 -4.22 4.15 -3.39
CA TYR A 56 -3.35 5.23 -2.99
C TYR A 56 -2.62 5.82 -4.18
N LYS A 57 -2.61 7.15 -4.24
CA LYS A 57 -1.85 7.91 -5.23
C LYS A 57 -0.64 8.49 -4.54
N ASP A 58 0.53 7.93 -4.84
CA ASP A 58 1.80 8.48 -4.41
C ASP A 58 2.20 9.62 -5.36
N THR A 59 2.71 10.71 -4.80
CA THR A 59 3.09 11.92 -5.55
C THR A 59 4.44 12.44 -5.09
N GLY A 60 5.08 13.29 -5.90
CA GLY A 60 6.42 13.79 -5.60
C GLY A 60 7.51 12.73 -5.82
N LEU A 61 7.26 11.80 -6.75
CA LEU A 61 8.26 10.82 -7.18
C LEU A 61 9.24 11.44 -8.17
N THR A 62 10.39 10.78 -8.29
CA THR A 62 11.39 11.05 -9.31
C THR A 62 11.17 10.09 -10.48
N GLY A 63 11.28 10.59 -11.71
CA GLY A 63 11.20 9.78 -12.91
C GLY A 63 12.35 8.77 -13.02
N ASP A 64 12.15 7.73 -13.83
CA ASP A 64 13.11 6.64 -14.06
C ASP A 64 13.64 5.96 -12.78
N THR A 65 12.88 6.02 -11.69
CA THR A 65 13.28 5.47 -10.39
C THR A 65 12.39 4.29 -10.02
N THR A 66 13.01 3.22 -9.50
CA THR A 66 12.27 2.05 -9.00
C THR A 66 11.93 2.25 -7.53
N TYR A 67 10.66 2.10 -7.20
CA TYR A 67 10.13 2.21 -5.85
C TYR A 67 9.46 0.89 -5.45
N SER A 68 9.75 0.41 -4.24
CA SER A 68 9.11 -0.76 -3.64
C SER A 68 7.94 -0.31 -2.77
N TYR A 69 6.73 -0.75 -3.07
CA TYR A 69 5.53 -0.45 -2.31
C TYR A 69 5.06 -1.64 -1.49
N GLN A 70 4.68 -1.39 -0.26
CA GLN A 70 4.06 -2.36 0.63
C GLN A 70 2.90 -1.71 1.36
N VAL A 71 1.86 -2.47 1.65
CA VAL A 71 0.69 -1.98 2.34
C VAL A 71 0.37 -2.89 3.51
N LYS A 72 0.01 -2.32 4.65
CA LYS A 72 -0.54 -3.07 5.79
C LYS A 72 -1.86 -2.47 6.23
N ALA A 73 -2.75 -3.30 6.73
CA ALA A 73 -4.03 -2.87 7.27
C ALA A 73 -3.90 -2.63 8.78
N VAL A 74 -4.51 -1.57 9.27
CA VAL A 74 -4.57 -1.22 10.69
C VAL A 74 -6.01 -1.37 11.14
N GLY A 75 -6.26 -2.25 12.09
CA GLY A 75 -7.57 -2.49 12.68
C GLY A 75 -8.00 -1.36 13.61
N ASN A 76 -9.32 -1.25 13.85
CA ASN A 76 -9.85 -0.25 14.76
C ASN A 76 -9.37 -0.45 16.21
N ASN A 77 -9.07 -1.70 16.56
CA ASN A 77 -8.46 -2.14 17.82
C ASN A 77 -6.97 -1.77 17.98
N GLY A 78 -6.36 -1.09 16.99
CA GLY A 78 -4.95 -0.68 17.03
C GLY A 78 -3.95 -1.75 16.62
N LEU A 79 -4.43 -2.94 16.23
CA LEU A 79 -3.57 -4.01 15.72
C LEU A 79 -3.32 -3.83 14.23
N SER A 80 -2.07 -3.89 13.81
CA SER A 80 -1.69 -3.83 12.40
C SER A 80 -1.35 -5.20 11.85
N SER A 81 -1.78 -5.49 10.62
CA SER A 81 -1.39 -6.69 9.90
C SER A 81 0.11 -6.68 9.56
N THR A 82 0.60 -7.84 9.14
CA THR A 82 1.83 -7.94 8.37
C THR A 82 1.74 -7.14 7.05
N LEU A 83 2.91 -6.79 6.50
CA LEU A 83 3.03 -6.10 5.22
C LEU A 83 2.56 -7.03 4.08
N SER A 84 1.95 -6.43 3.06
CA SER A 84 1.66 -7.11 1.80
C SER A 84 2.94 -7.59 1.12
N VAL A 85 2.76 -8.40 0.07
CA VAL A 85 3.82 -8.67 -0.90
C VAL A 85 4.40 -7.34 -1.40
N GLU A 86 5.72 -7.27 -1.48
CA GLU A 86 6.42 -6.11 -2.02
C GLU A 86 6.13 -5.96 -3.51
N LEU A 87 5.67 -4.78 -3.89
CA LEU A 87 5.37 -4.41 -5.26
C LEU A 87 6.41 -3.45 -5.79
N SER A 88 7.18 -3.87 -6.79
CA SER A 88 8.13 -3.00 -7.48
C SER A 88 7.40 -2.18 -8.56
N ALA A 89 7.47 -0.86 -8.45
CA ALA A 89 6.92 0.07 -9.42
C ALA A 89 8.04 0.99 -9.96
N LYS A 90 8.23 0.97 -11.27
CA LYS A 90 9.17 1.89 -11.94
C LYS A 90 8.38 3.09 -12.49
N THR A 91 8.81 4.30 -12.14
CA THR A 91 8.26 5.53 -12.72
C THR A 91 8.74 5.71 -14.15
N SER A 92 7.92 6.34 -14.98
CA SER A 92 8.32 6.71 -16.34
C SER A 92 9.50 7.67 -16.28
N ALA A 93 10.43 7.56 -17.24
CA ALA A 93 11.47 8.57 -17.39
C ALA A 93 10.83 9.92 -17.71
N SER A 94 11.33 11.00 -17.11
CA SER A 94 11.09 12.35 -17.64
C SER A 94 11.70 12.37 -19.03
N GLY A 95 10.86 12.21 -20.06
CA GLY A 95 11.30 12.21 -21.45
C GLY A 95 12.07 13.49 -21.76
N SER A 96 13.23 13.30 -22.39
CA SER A 96 14.22 14.29 -22.83
C SER A 96 13.68 15.33 -23.79
#